data_AF-A0A972RVZ0-F1
#
_entry.id   AF-A0A972RVZ0-F1
#
_cell.length_a   1.000
_cell.length_b   1.000
_cell.length_c   1.000
_cell.angle_alpha   90.00
_cell.angle_beta   90.00
_cell.angle_gamma   90.00
#
_symmetry.space_group_name_H-M   'P 1'
#
loop_
_entity.id
_entity.type
_entity.pdbx_description
1 polymer ?
#
loop_
_entity_poly.entity_id
_entity_poly.type
_entity_poly.pdbx_seq_one_letter_code
_entity_poly.pdbx_strand_id
1 'polypeptide(L)' 'MDRKLLEQIKKKVQEELVKKEIESLEYWLSELQKVYSKGHQTLPELKSDLRQFMDRMKNRIQTLKTKGL' A
#
# COMPACT_ATOMS: atom_id res chain seq x y z
N MET A 1 16.70 -22.98 -21.01
CA MET A 1 16.36 -22.86 -19.58
C MET A 1 15.60 -24.12 -19.17
N ASP A 2 15.96 -24.73 -18.05
CA ASP A 2 15.26 -25.91 -17.51
C ASP A 2 13.82 -25.53 -17.12
N ARG A 3 12.83 -26.33 -17.54
CA ARG A 3 11.40 -26.12 -17.25
C ARG A 3 11.13 -26.12 -15.73
N LYS A 4 11.82 -26.96 -14.96
CA LYS A 4 11.70 -27.01 -13.50
C LYS A 4 12.20 -25.72 -12.86
N LEU A 5 13.31 -25.17 -13.37
CA LEU A 5 13.85 -23.89 -12.90
C LEU A 5 12.88 -22.74 -13.20
N LEU A 6 12.26 -22.73 -14.38
CA LEU A 6 11.25 -21.72 -14.74
C LEU A 6 10.02 -21.77 -13.83
N GLU A 7 9.53 -22.97 -13.50
CA GLU A 7 8.38 -23.14 -12.60
C GLU A 7 8.70 -22.67 -11.17
N GLN A 8 9.90 -22.97 -10.68
CA GLN A 8 10.36 -22.48 -9.37
C GLN A 8 10.48 -20.95 -9.32
N ILE A 9 11.04 -20.33 -10.38
CA ILE A 9 11.15 -18.87 -10.48
C ILE A 9 9.75 -18.24 -10.49
N LYS A 10 8.82 -18.75 -11.30
CA LYS A 10 7.44 -18.23 -11.35
C LYS A 10 6.75 -18.30 -9.98
N LYS A 11 6.89 -19.44 -9.29
CA LYS A 11 6.32 -19.62 -7.95
C LYS A 11 6.88 -18.58 -6.96
N LYS A 12 8.20 -18.42 -6.93
CA LYS A 12 8.86 -17.45 -6.04
C LYS A 12 8.46 -16.01 -6.35
N VAL A 13 8.35 -15.65 -7.63
CA VAL A 13 7.87 -14.32 -8.03
C VAL A 13 6.44 -14.11 -7.56
N GLN A 14 5.55 -15.10 -7.72
CA GLN A 14 4.17 -14.99 -7.25
C GLN A 14 4.09 -14.83 -5.73
N GLU A 15 4.88 -15.58 -4.97
CA GLU A 15 4.95 -15.47 -3.51
C GLU A 15 5.41 -14.08 -3.06
N GLU A 16 6.45 -13.52 -3.71
CA GLU A 16 6.92 -12.17 -3.41
C GLU A 16 5.90 -11.09 -3.79
N LEU A 17 5.18 -11.25 -4.91
CA LEU A 17 4.10 -10.33 -5.31
C LEU A 17 2.97 -10.32 -4.27
N VAL A 18 2.51 -11.50 -3.85
CA VAL A 18 1.48 -11.62 -2.81
C VAL A 18 1.95 -11.01 -1.50
N LYS A 19 3.20 -11.27 -1.10
CA LYS A 19 3.78 -10.68 0.11
C LYS A 19 3.82 -9.14 0.03
N LYS A 20 4.24 -8.58 -1.11
CA LYS A 20 4.28 -7.13 -1.32
C LYS A 20 2.91 -6.48 -1.32
N GLU A 21 1.90 -7.18 -1.84
CA GLU A 21 0.52 -6.72 -1.80
C GLU A 21 0.01 -6.67 -0.35
N ILE A 22 0.23 -7.74 0.43
CA ILE A 22 -0.11 -7.78 1.86
C ILE A 22 0.56 -6.65 2.63
N GLU A 23 1.89 -6.50 2.51
CA GLU A 23 2.66 -5.43 3.17
C GLU A 23 2.12 -4.04 2.82
N SER A 24 1.71 -3.84 1.56
CA SER A 24 1.14 -2.57 1.10
C SER A 24 -0.23 -2.30 1.71
N LEU A 25 -1.10 -3.32 1.77
CA LEU A 25 -2.44 -3.21 2.36
C LEU A 25 -2.37 -2.99 3.87
N GLU A 26 -1.51 -3.73 4.59
CA GLU A 26 -1.31 -3.58 6.03
C GLU A 26 -0.84 -2.17 6.38
N TYR A 27 0.13 -1.64 5.63
CA TYR A 27 0.59 -0.27 5.81
C TYR A 27 -0.56 0.74 5.69
N TRP A 28 -1.33 0.68 4.60
CA TRP A 28 -2.42 1.63 4.38
C TRP A 28 -3.56 1.47 5.38
N LEU A 29 -3.88 0.25 5.79
CA LEU A 29 -4.84 -0.02 6.84
C LEU A 29 -4.38 0.61 8.16
N SER A 30 -3.11 0.43 8.54
CA SER A 30 -2.56 1.01 9.76
C SER A 30 -2.62 2.55 9.75
N GLU A 31 -2.34 3.17 8.60
CA GLU A 31 -2.42 4.63 8.44
C GLU A 31 -3.86 5.15 8.52
N LEU A 32 -4.83 4.40 8.00
CA LEU A 32 -6.25 4.74 8.12
C LEU A 32 -6.76 4.54 9.55
N GLN A 33 -6.34 3.47 10.23
CA GLN A 33 -6.64 3.24 11.65
C GLN A 33 -6.12 4.38 12.53
N LYS A 34 -4.94 4.93 12.23
CA LYS A 34 -4.42 6.12 12.91
C LYS A 34 -5.38 7.31 12.75
N VAL A 35 -5.87 7.56 11.53
CA VAL A 35 -6.88 8.62 11.31
C VAL A 35 -8.12 8.36 12.16
N TYR A 36 -8.68 7.15 12.11
CA TYR A 36 -9.87 6.79 12.88
C TYR A 36 -9.70 6.94 14.40
N SER A 37 -8.52 6.58 14.92
CA SER A 37 -8.22 6.60 16.36
C SER A 37 -8.10 8.00 16.97
N LYS A 38 -8.03 9.06 16.16
CA LYS A 38 -7.83 10.44 16.64
C LYS A 38 -9.05 11.04 17.35
N GLY A 39 -10.22 10.41 17.29
CA GLY A 39 -11.41 10.87 18.01
C GLY A 39 -11.83 12.29 17.62
N HIS A 40 -11.86 12.59 16.32
CA HIS A 40 -12.23 13.90 15.77
C HIS A 40 -13.54 14.40 16.34
N GLN A 41 -13.58 15.65 16.79
CA GLN A 41 -14.76 16.25 17.41
C GLN A 41 -15.70 16.84 16.36
N THR A 42 -15.16 17.17 15.17
CA THR A 42 -15.90 17.79 14.10
C THR A 42 -15.68 17.10 12.76
N LEU A 43 -16.69 17.15 11.89
CA LEU A 43 -16.59 16.60 10.53
C LEU A 43 -15.47 17.27 9.69
N PRO A 44 -15.23 18.60 9.77
CA PRO A 44 -14.10 19.22 9.08
C PRO A 44 -12.73 18.66 9.47
N GLU A 45 -12.49 18.36 10.75
CA GLU A 45 -11.24 17.75 11.22
C GLU A 45 -11.02 16.37 10.58
N LEU A 46 -12.05 15.52 10.60
CA LEU A 46 -12.01 14.20 9.96
C LEU A 46 -11.74 14.32 8.45
N LYS A 47 -12.42 15.26 7.77
CA LYS A 47 -12.23 15.50 6.32
C LYS A 47 -10.80 15.96 6.01
N SER A 48 -10.20 16.78 6.87
CA SER A 48 -8.82 17.24 6.72
C SER A 48 -7.84 16.07 6.80
N ASP A 49 -7.98 15.22 7.82
CA ASP A 49 -7.08 14.08 8.00
C ASP A 49 -7.26 13.00 6.92
N LEU A 50 -8.49 12.75 6.48
CA LEU A 50 -8.75 11.86 5.34
C LEU A 50 -8.12 12.41 4.05
N ARG A 51 -8.16 13.73 3.83
CA ARG A 51 -7.48 14.35 2.69
C ARG A 51 -5.97 14.12 2.74
N GLN A 52 -5.34 14.36 3.90
CA GLN A 52 -3.91 14.09 4.08
C GLN A 52 -3.56 12.61 3.86
N PHE A 53 -4.38 11.68 4.34
CA PHE A 53 -4.22 10.25 4.08
C PHE A 53 -4.27 9.94 2.57
N MET A 54 -5.30 10.44 1.86
CA MET A 54 -5.43 10.24 0.42
C MET A 54 -4.29 10.85 -0.38
N ASP A 55 -3.80 12.02 0.01
CA ASP A 55 -2.68 12.69 -0.67
C ASP A 55 -1.38 11.88 -0.52
N ARG A 56 -1.13 11.27 0.65
CA ARG A 56 -0.01 10.34 0.82
C ARG A 56 -0.15 9.11 -0.08
N MET A 57 -1.34 8.54 -0.22
CA MET A 57 -1.60 7.43 -1.16
C MET A 57 -1.31 7.84 -2.60
N LYS A 58 -1.85 8.97 -3.04
CA LYS A 58 -1.63 9.50 -4.40
C LYS A 58 -0.15 9.75 -4.69
N ASN A 59 0.57 10.35 -3.75
CA ASN A 59 2.01 10.61 -3.89
C ASN A 59 2.81 9.31 -4.03
N ARG A 60 2.46 8.27 -3.25
CA ARG A 60 3.11 6.96 -3.36
C ARG A 60 2.80 6.29 -4.70
N ILE A 61 1.54 6.32 -5.15
CA ILE A 61 1.15 5.81 -6.48
C ILE A 61 1.93 6.54 -7.58
N GLN A 62 2.01 7.87 -7.52
CA GLN A 62 2.73 8.67 -8.51
C GLN A 62 4.23 8.35 -8.51
N THR A 63 4.81 8.14 -7.32
CA THR A 63 6.22 7.75 -7.18
C THR A 63 6.47 6.38 -7.82
N LEU A 64 5.62 5.39 -7.56
CA LEU A 64 5.75 4.06 -8.16
C LEU A 64 5.58 4.10 -9.68
N LYS A 65 4.63 4.91 -10.20
CA LYS A 65 4.43 5.10 -11.64
C LYS A 65 5.59 5.78 -12.36
N THR A 66 6.27 6.71 -11.71
CA THR A 66 7.31 7.54 -12.35
C THR A 66 8.72 7.01 -12.15
N LYS A 67 9.02 6.40 -10.99
CA LYS A 67 10.37 5.96 -10.63
C LYS A 67 10.58 4.45 -10.78
N GLY A 68 9.52 3.67 -10.99
CA GLY A 68 9.63 2.23 -11.26
C GLY A 68 10.48 1.47 -10.24
N LEU A 69 10.28 1.76 -8.94
CA LEU A 69 10.80 0.90 -7.88
C LEU A 69 9.98 -0.40 -7.82
#